data_AF-A0A090HYP8-F1
#
_entry.id   AF-A0A090HYP8-F1
#
_cell.length_a   1.000
_cell.length_b   1.000
_cell.length_c   1.000
_cell.angle_alpha   90.00
_cell.angle_beta   90.00
_cell.angle_gamma   90.00
#
_symmetry.space_group_name_H-M   'P 1'
#
loop_
_entity.id
_entity.type
_entity.pdbx_description
1 polymer ?
#
loop_
_entity_poly.entity_id
_entity_poly.type
_entity_poly.pdbx_seq_one_letter_code
_entity_poly.pdbx_strand_id
1 'polypeptide(L)'
;MKKFKALSLSIILVFLMSGTIFAQNVVKSDQNMVILPNIKYYADQRLFGYNIDGENYFSLRSMEWNLMHEGKSYISLDYSSEEDKVYIKKGGEVAAYTKDDSHMFNLPSYPEKVLEKNVSINFEGKDYQLKGYNIDDRNYVKLRDLSKVLNFSVDYDYINRNIILNLEEPYKEALSEEQFAQENRAEYEKIKAFIEDLTAGLEEESANFKSDLKNPDFEKYKGYRDKLWELKKAVTAQVYSPDGKQPETVVDFNYYIDLLNGLKEASMNANELVYIYETSQKTGYLSNYTGDYVDNLLKNLDQIEEELAKYESFYN
;
A
#
# COMPACT_ATOMS: atom_id res chain seq x y z
N MET A 1 -69.01 -25.65 22.47
CA MET A 1 -68.40 -24.35 22.88
C MET A 1 -67.44 -24.58 24.03
N LYS A 2 -66.20 -24.05 23.91
CA LYS A 2 -65.16 -23.85 24.95
C LYS A 2 -64.44 -25.14 25.40
N LYS A 3 -63.11 -25.25 25.48
CA LYS A 3 -61.95 -24.40 25.14
C LYS A 3 -60.73 -25.35 25.03
N PHE A 4 -59.95 -25.24 23.95
CA PHE A 4 -58.62 -25.85 23.85
C PHE A 4 -57.68 -25.21 24.89
N LYS A 5 -57.01 -26.02 25.69
CA LYS A 5 -55.80 -25.62 26.43
C LYS A 5 -54.64 -26.42 25.87
N ALA A 6 -53.73 -25.71 25.22
CA ALA A 6 -52.46 -26.24 24.75
C ALA A 6 -51.61 -26.67 25.95
N LEU A 7 -51.18 -27.93 25.96
CA LEU A 7 -50.16 -28.43 26.86
C LEU A 7 -48.84 -28.37 26.10
N SER A 8 -47.97 -27.44 26.46
CA SER A 8 -46.62 -27.30 25.89
C SER A 8 -45.75 -28.46 26.39
N LEU A 9 -45.36 -29.35 25.48
CA LEU A 9 -44.41 -30.42 25.74
C LEU A 9 -42.99 -29.83 25.74
N SER A 10 -42.42 -29.60 26.93
CA SER A 10 -41.02 -29.21 27.09
C SER A 10 -40.12 -30.42 26.82
N ILE A 11 -39.55 -30.49 25.62
CA ILE A 11 -38.42 -31.38 25.32
C ILE A 11 -37.15 -30.63 25.72
N ILE A 12 -36.65 -30.90 26.92
CA ILE A 12 -35.30 -30.53 27.32
C ILE A 12 -34.36 -31.50 26.62
N LEU A 13 -33.79 -31.07 25.50
CA LEU A 13 -32.69 -31.76 24.85
C LEU A 13 -31.39 -31.18 25.42
N VAL A 14 -30.80 -31.88 26.39
CA VAL A 14 -29.44 -31.61 26.86
C VAL A 14 -28.48 -32.06 25.76
N PHE A 15 -28.18 -31.18 24.81
CA PHE A 15 -26.98 -31.33 24.00
C PHE A 15 -25.80 -30.93 24.87
N LEU A 16 -25.10 -31.93 25.42
CA LEU A 16 -23.68 -31.82 25.72
C LEU A 16 -22.96 -31.63 24.39
N MET A 17 -22.98 -30.41 23.85
CA MET A 17 -22.02 -30.03 22.82
C MET A 17 -20.67 -29.92 23.52
N SER A 18 -19.86 -30.97 23.41
CA SER A 18 -18.41 -30.76 23.34
C SER A 18 -18.20 -29.67 22.30
N GLY A 19 -17.86 -28.47 22.74
CA GLY A 19 -17.61 -27.35 21.85
C GLY A 19 -16.56 -27.79 20.85
N THR A 20 -16.97 -28.04 19.61
CA THR A 20 -16.06 -27.94 18.49
C THR A 20 -15.69 -26.47 18.44
N ILE A 21 -14.57 -26.12 19.08
CA ILE A 21 -13.84 -24.89 18.84
C ILE A 21 -13.64 -24.89 17.33
N PHE A 22 -14.36 -24.02 16.60
CA PHE A 22 -14.02 -23.79 15.21
C PHE A 22 -12.56 -23.35 15.22
N ALA A 23 -11.69 -24.09 14.53
CA ALA A 23 -10.32 -23.66 14.32
C ALA A 23 -10.41 -22.28 13.69
N GLN A 24 -9.92 -21.26 14.40
CA GLN A 24 -9.90 -19.91 13.92
C GLN A 24 -9.07 -19.88 12.63
N ASN A 25 -9.64 -19.34 11.57
CA ASN A 25 -9.00 -19.33 10.25
C ASN A 25 -7.90 -18.26 10.24
N VAL A 26 -6.72 -18.63 10.73
CA VAL A 26 -5.52 -17.80 10.64
C VAL A 26 -4.93 -17.96 9.24
N VAL A 27 -5.08 -16.93 8.42
CA VAL A 27 -4.57 -16.91 7.04
C VAL A 27 -3.58 -15.76 6.92
N LYS A 28 -2.51 -15.91 6.16
CA LYS A 28 -1.64 -14.77 5.83
C LYS A 28 -2.45 -13.69 5.14
N SER A 29 -2.27 -12.44 5.52
CA SER A 29 -2.82 -11.33 4.74
C SER A 29 -2.09 -11.29 3.38
N ASP A 30 -2.87 -11.19 2.30
CA ASP A 30 -2.39 -11.00 0.94
C ASP A 30 -2.37 -9.52 0.53
N GLN A 31 -2.76 -8.62 1.45
CA GLN A 31 -2.91 -7.20 1.20
C GLN A 31 -1.55 -6.49 1.23
N ASN A 32 -1.41 -5.39 0.50
CA ASN A 32 -0.27 -4.49 0.67
C ASN A 32 -0.61 -3.38 1.67
N MET A 33 0.43 -2.73 2.19
CA MET A 33 0.28 -1.54 3.01
C MET A 33 0.99 -0.35 2.40
N VAL A 34 0.27 0.76 2.37
CA VAL A 34 0.77 2.08 1.99
C VAL A 34 0.79 2.92 3.26
N ILE A 35 1.91 3.59 3.53
CA ILE A 35 2.05 4.49 4.67
C ILE A 35 2.18 5.92 4.15
N LEU A 36 1.31 6.78 4.65
CA LEU A 36 1.17 8.19 4.33
C LEU A 36 1.66 9.09 5.49
N PRO A 37 2.16 10.31 5.18
CA PRO A 37 2.43 10.81 3.83
C PRO A 37 3.44 9.91 3.13
N ASN A 38 3.29 9.68 1.82
CA ASN A 38 4.08 8.68 1.08
C ASN A 38 5.57 8.96 1.27
N ILE A 39 6.15 8.20 2.19
CA ILE A 39 7.54 8.31 2.57
C ILE A 39 8.29 7.68 1.42
N LYS A 40 8.83 8.57 0.57
CA LYS A 40 9.69 8.27 -0.56
C LYS A 40 10.54 7.02 -0.28
N TYR A 41 10.42 6.08 -1.21
CA TYR A 41 11.17 4.83 -1.36
C TYR A 41 10.54 3.59 -0.71
N TYR A 42 10.39 2.58 -1.57
CA TYR A 42 9.89 1.22 -1.32
C TYR A 42 8.38 1.05 -1.41
N ALA A 43 7.93 1.08 -2.68
CA ALA A 43 6.83 0.23 -3.11
C ALA A 43 7.16 -1.23 -2.73
N ASP A 44 6.16 -1.94 -2.19
CA ASP A 44 6.23 -3.30 -1.64
C ASP A 44 6.68 -3.41 -0.17
N GLN A 45 6.11 -2.60 0.73
CA GLN A 45 5.97 -3.05 2.13
C GLN A 45 4.89 -4.14 2.18
N ARG A 46 5.28 -5.39 1.92
CA ARG A 46 4.38 -6.52 2.13
C ARG A 46 3.93 -6.55 3.57
N LEU A 47 2.62 -6.71 3.77
CA LEU A 47 2.05 -6.92 5.09
C LEU A 47 2.40 -8.32 5.59
N PHE A 48 3.38 -8.40 6.47
CA PHE A 48 3.63 -9.62 7.24
C PHE A 48 2.71 -9.66 8.47
N GLY A 49 1.42 -9.89 8.19
CA GLY A 49 0.37 -10.06 9.19
C GLY A 49 -0.60 -11.19 8.82
N TYR A 50 -1.49 -11.50 9.75
CA TYR A 50 -2.54 -12.49 9.53
C TYR A 50 -3.89 -11.80 9.36
N ASN A 51 -4.69 -12.27 8.41
CA ASN A 51 -6.12 -12.05 8.40
C ASN A 51 -6.78 -13.13 9.27
N ILE A 52 -7.51 -12.70 10.29
CA ILE A 52 -8.23 -13.58 11.21
C ILE A 52 -9.66 -13.05 11.30
N ASP A 53 -10.63 -13.87 10.87
CA ASP A 53 -12.05 -13.53 10.85
C ASP A 53 -12.36 -12.20 10.12
N GLY A 54 -11.64 -11.92 9.03
CA GLY A 54 -11.82 -10.73 8.19
C GLY A 54 -11.05 -9.50 8.65
N GLU A 55 -10.31 -9.58 9.76
CA GLU A 55 -9.57 -8.47 10.34
C GLU A 55 -8.06 -8.69 10.25
N ASN A 56 -7.30 -7.61 10.06
CA ASN A 56 -5.84 -7.70 9.94
C ASN A 56 -5.16 -7.55 11.30
N TYR A 57 -4.35 -8.54 11.63
CA TYR A 57 -3.57 -8.65 12.86
C TYR A 57 -2.08 -8.60 12.56
N PHE A 58 -1.38 -7.74 13.29
CA PHE A 58 0.06 -7.54 13.12
C PHE A 58 0.80 -7.75 14.41
N SER A 59 1.97 -8.37 14.30
CA SER A 59 2.89 -8.41 15.42
C SER A 59 3.33 -6.97 15.73
N LEU A 60 3.32 -6.59 17.01
CA LEU A 60 3.78 -5.24 17.40
C LEU A 60 5.22 -5.00 16.94
N ARG A 61 6.08 -6.03 17.05
CA ARG A 61 7.46 -6.02 16.57
C ARG A 61 7.56 -5.74 15.07
N SER A 62 6.68 -6.33 14.26
CA SER A 62 6.59 -6.02 12.82
C SER A 62 6.21 -4.56 12.59
N MET A 63 5.27 -4.01 13.36
CA MET A 63 4.81 -2.62 13.20
C MET A 63 5.90 -1.60 13.53
N GLU A 64 6.76 -1.84 14.51
CA GLU A 64 7.93 -0.99 14.77
C GLU A 64 8.86 -0.86 13.55
N TRP A 65 8.98 -1.90 12.72
CA TRP A 65 9.80 -1.82 11.51
C TRP A 65 9.06 -1.29 10.30
N ASN A 66 7.80 -1.66 10.11
CA ASN A 66 7.03 -1.20 8.97
C ASN A 66 6.77 0.31 9.05
N LEU A 67 6.54 0.84 10.25
CA LEU A 67 6.31 2.26 10.48
C LEU A 67 7.62 3.09 10.58
N MET A 68 8.68 2.65 9.91
CA MET A 68 9.99 3.30 9.93
C MET A 68 10.20 4.25 8.75
N HIS A 69 10.74 5.43 9.03
CA HIS A 69 11.06 6.49 8.08
C HIS A 69 12.43 7.10 8.36
N GLU A 70 13.28 7.23 7.32
CA GLU A 70 14.60 7.89 7.43
C GLU A 70 15.47 7.37 8.59
N GLY A 71 15.35 6.06 8.88
CA GLY A 71 16.09 5.41 9.96
C GLY A 71 15.55 5.64 11.37
N LYS A 72 14.35 6.21 11.51
CA LYS A 72 13.62 6.36 12.78
C LYS A 72 12.27 5.70 12.68
N SER A 73 11.85 4.98 13.71
CA SER A 73 10.49 4.43 13.74
C SER A 73 9.47 5.44 14.27
N TYR A 74 8.24 5.39 13.74
CA TYR A 74 7.08 6.07 14.30
C TYR A 74 6.79 5.63 15.75
N ILE A 75 7.13 4.39 16.09
CA ILE A 75 7.04 3.84 17.45
C ILE A 75 8.30 3.07 17.84
N SER A 76 8.72 3.16 19.10
CA SER A 76 9.70 2.24 19.68
C SER A 76 9.03 1.34 20.71
N LEU A 77 9.54 0.11 20.82
CA LEU A 77 8.99 -0.91 21.71
C LEU A 77 9.97 -1.33 22.79
N ASP A 78 9.44 -1.55 23.98
CA ASP A 78 10.12 -2.26 25.08
C ASP A 78 9.16 -3.29 25.67
N TYR A 79 9.67 -4.38 26.23
CA TYR A 79 8.84 -5.46 26.78
C TYR A 79 9.27 -5.80 28.21
N SER A 80 8.32 -5.70 29.14
CA SER A 80 8.50 -6.21 30.50
C SER A 80 7.94 -7.61 30.61
N SER A 81 8.82 -8.58 30.84
CA SER A 81 8.42 -9.96 31.13
C SER A 81 7.80 -10.13 32.52
N GLU A 82 8.11 -9.22 33.47
CA GLU A 82 7.52 -9.20 34.80
C GLU A 82 6.05 -8.77 34.76
N GLU A 83 5.73 -7.77 33.94
CA GLU A 83 4.36 -7.26 33.77
C GLU A 83 3.60 -7.93 32.62
N ASP A 84 4.25 -8.74 31.78
CA ASP A 84 3.73 -9.24 30.49
C ASP A 84 3.10 -8.10 29.67
N LYS A 85 3.86 -7.00 29.56
CA LYS A 85 3.40 -5.71 29.01
C LYS A 85 4.39 -5.13 28.01
N VAL A 86 3.88 -4.64 26.89
CA VAL A 86 4.67 -3.91 25.89
C VAL A 86 4.54 -2.40 26.14
N TYR A 87 5.67 -1.72 26.32
CA TYR A 87 5.71 -0.26 26.39
C TYR A 87 5.98 0.28 25.00
N ILE A 88 5.11 1.18 24.55
CA ILE A 88 5.18 1.84 23.25
C ILE A 88 5.44 3.32 23.49
N LYS A 89 6.42 3.88 22.77
CA LYS A 89 6.69 5.31 22.75
C LYS A 89 6.59 5.82 21.32
N LYS A 90 6.14 7.05 21.14
CA LYS A 90 6.17 7.72 19.84
C LYS A 90 7.60 8.11 19.49
N GLY A 91 8.04 7.78 18.28
CA GLY A 91 9.42 7.93 17.87
C GLY A 91 10.37 6.95 18.58
N GLY A 92 11.64 7.02 18.20
CA GLY A 92 12.73 6.33 18.89
C GLY A 92 13.62 5.54 17.96
N GLU A 93 14.64 4.93 18.55
CA GLU A 93 15.50 3.96 17.88
C GLU A 93 14.77 2.62 17.75
N VAL A 94 14.91 1.99 16.59
CA VAL A 94 14.41 0.64 16.38
C VAL A 94 15.35 -0.34 17.06
N ALA A 95 14.81 -1.28 17.85
CA ALA A 95 15.67 -2.28 18.46
C ALA A 95 16.32 -3.17 17.39
N ALA A 96 17.62 -3.45 17.56
CA ALA A 96 18.42 -4.17 16.59
C ALA A 96 17.75 -5.48 16.13
N TYR A 97 17.89 -5.77 14.84
CA TYR A 97 17.39 -7.01 14.25
C TYR A 97 18.05 -8.24 14.89
N THR A 98 17.24 -9.24 15.20
CA THR A 98 17.69 -10.55 15.68
C THR A 98 17.25 -11.66 14.74
N LYS A 99 17.84 -12.86 14.83
CA LYS A 99 17.41 -14.01 14.00
C LYS A 99 15.92 -14.32 14.19
N ASP A 100 15.41 -14.10 15.39
CA ASP A 100 14.01 -14.33 15.75
C ASP A 100 13.08 -13.35 15.01
N ASP A 101 13.56 -12.19 14.56
CA ASP A 101 12.81 -11.22 13.75
C ASP A 101 12.59 -11.66 12.30
N SER A 102 13.15 -12.80 11.87
CA SER A 102 12.94 -13.32 10.50
C SER A 102 11.47 -13.57 10.14
N HIS A 103 10.62 -13.86 11.12
CA HIS A 103 9.16 -13.98 10.94
C HIS A 103 8.51 -12.70 10.40
N MET A 104 9.12 -11.54 10.64
CA MET A 104 8.66 -10.24 10.13
C MET A 104 8.78 -10.12 8.62
N PHE A 105 9.57 -10.98 7.99
CA PHE A 105 9.79 -11.01 6.55
C PHE A 105 9.47 -12.37 5.93
N ASN A 106 9.16 -13.35 6.78
CA ASN A 106 8.81 -14.72 6.40
C ASN A 106 7.80 -15.29 7.39
N LEU A 107 6.58 -14.78 7.34
CA LEU A 107 5.48 -15.25 8.17
C LEU A 107 5.19 -16.74 7.84
N PRO A 108 4.93 -17.65 8.81
CA PRO A 108 4.57 -19.04 8.49
C PRO A 108 3.13 -19.12 7.96
N SER A 109 2.88 -20.01 6.99
CA SER A 109 1.51 -20.19 6.44
C SER A 109 0.58 -20.93 7.40
N TYR A 110 1.16 -21.72 8.29
CA TYR A 110 0.47 -22.51 9.31
C TYR A 110 1.24 -22.34 10.62
N PRO A 111 0.87 -21.37 11.47
CA PRO A 111 1.50 -21.21 12.77
C PRO A 111 1.27 -22.46 13.63
N GLU A 112 2.25 -22.81 14.47
CA GLU A 112 2.19 -24.00 15.32
C GLU A 112 1.31 -23.76 16.55
N LYS A 113 1.29 -22.52 17.05
CA LYS A 113 0.54 -22.10 18.24
C LYS A 113 -0.23 -20.82 17.95
N VAL A 114 -1.54 -20.87 18.17
CA VAL A 114 -2.44 -19.71 18.11
C VAL A 114 -3.31 -19.71 19.36
N LEU A 115 -3.20 -18.65 20.16
CA LEU A 115 -4.00 -18.47 21.37
C LEU A 115 -4.57 -17.06 21.41
N GLU A 116 -5.89 -16.92 21.50
CA GLU A 116 -6.50 -15.62 21.78
C GLU A 116 -6.02 -15.11 23.14
N LYS A 117 -5.60 -13.85 23.20
CA LYS A 117 -5.05 -13.22 24.40
C LYS A 117 -5.30 -11.71 24.36
N ASN A 118 -5.57 -11.11 25.53
CA ASN A 118 -5.47 -9.67 25.68
C ASN A 118 -4.00 -9.25 25.79
N VAL A 119 -3.54 -8.43 24.85
CA VAL A 119 -2.19 -7.87 24.82
C VAL A 119 -2.19 -6.58 25.63
N SER A 120 -1.46 -6.59 26.74
CA SER A 120 -1.29 -5.41 27.60
C SER A 120 -0.23 -4.49 27.01
N ILE A 121 -0.60 -3.22 26.81
CA ILE A 121 0.34 -2.20 26.33
C ILE A 121 0.28 -0.95 27.22
N ASN A 122 1.40 -0.24 27.30
CA ASN A 122 1.45 1.13 27.81
C ASN A 122 1.82 2.06 26.65
N PHE A 123 1.03 3.11 26.42
CA PHE A 123 1.37 4.14 25.45
C PHE A 123 1.26 5.51 26.12
N GLU A 124 2.37 6.26 26.10
CA GLU A 124 2.50 7.59 26.71
C GLU A 124 2.00 7.66 28.17
N GLY A 125 2.33 6.63 28.96
CA GLY A 125 2.00 6.58 30.39
C GLY A 125 0.58 6.09 30.69
N LYS A 126 -0.21 5.71 29.66
CA LYS A 126 -1.53 5.14 29.83
C LYS A 126 -1.54 3.66 29.43
N ASP A 127 -2.13 2.84 30.30
CA ASP A 127 -2.31 1.41 30.05
C ASP A 127 -3.55 1.13 29.20
N TYR A 128 -3.40 0.21 28.24
CA TYR A 128 -4.46 -0.30 27.38
C TYR A 128 -4.42 -1.84 27.35
N GLN A 129 -5.58 -2.45 27.16
CA GLN A 129 -5.71 -3.88 26.91
C GLN A 129 -6.33 -4.07 25.53
N LEU A 130 -5.56 -4.61 24.59
CA LEU A 130 -6.01 -4.86 23.23
C LEU A 130 -6.35 -6.32 23.05
N LYS A 131 -7.48 -6.62 22.40
CA LYS A 131 -7.76 -7.99 21.97
C LYS A 131 -6.76 -8.38 20.89
N GLY A 132 -6.27 -9.60 20.94
CA GLY A 132 -5.27 -10.07 20.00
C GLY A 132 -5.00 -11.55 20.15
N TYR A 133 -3.86 -11.95 19.62
CA TYR A 133 -3.40 -13.34 19.64
C TYR A 133 -1.95 -13.42 20.07
N ASN A 134 -1.64 -14.47 20.81
CA ASN A 134 -0.30 -15.01 20.85
C ASN A 134 -0.16 -16.03 19.72
N ILE A 135 0.64 -15.71 18.71
CA ILE A 135 0.92 -16.60 17.57
C ILE A 135 2.41 -16.89 17.57
N ASP A 136 2.78 -18.16 17.72
CA ASP A 136 4.17 -18.63 17.85
C ASP A 136 4.99 -17.75 18.82
N ASP A 137 4.43 -17.58 20.03
CA ASP A 137 4.99 -16.81 21.15
C ASP A 137 5.13 -15.30 20.91
N ARG A 138 4.38 -14.73 19.96
CA ARG A 138 4.39 -13.29 19.65
C ARG A 138 3.02 -12.66 19.76
N ASN A 139 2.98 -11.41 20.21
CA ASN A 139 1.74 -10.66 20.37
C ASN A 139 1.33 -9.99 19.05
N TYR A 140 0.20 -10.45 18.50
CA TYR A 140 -0.47 -9.89 17.34
C TYR A 140 -1.71 -9.11 17.79
N VAL A 141 -1.83 -7.86 17.34
CA VAL A 141 -2.95 -6.98 17.67
C VAL A 141 -3.70 -6.57 16.40
N LYS A 142 -5.01 -6.37 16.53
CA LYS A 142 -5.84 -5.86 15.44
C LYS A 142 -5.36 -4.47 15.05
N LEU A 143 -5.08 -4.25 13.76
CA LEU A 143 -4.52 -3.00 13.26
C LEU A 143 -5.34 -1.76 13.65
N ARG A 144 -6.67 -1.85 13.52
CA ARG A 144 -7.59 -0.76 13.86
C ARG A 144 -7.64 -0.43 15.35
N ASP A 145 -7.49 -1.45 16.21
CA ASP A 145 -7.45 -1.22 17.65
C ASP A 145 -6.13 -0.53 18.05
N LEU A 146 -5.02 -0.95 17.43
CA LEU A 146 -3.73 -0.31 17.60
C LEU A 146 -3.74 1.14 17.08
N SER A 147 -4.32 1.38 15.90
CA SER A 147 -4.39 2.72 15.29
C SER A 147 -5.19 3.71 16.12
N LYS A 148 -6.26 3.25 16.79
CA LYS A 148 -7.02 4.04 17.76
C LYS A 148 -6.18 4.45 18.98
N VAL A 149 -5.31 3.57 19.47
CA VAL A 149 -4.43 3.88 20.61
C VAL A 149 -3.32 4.86 20.21
N LEU A 150 -2.68 4.59 19.06
CA LEU A 150 -1.56 5.39 18.55
C LEU A 150 -2.01 6.67 17.81
N ASN A 151 -3.31 6.79 17.58
CA ASN A 151 -4.00 7.91 16.93
C ASN A 151 -3.51 8.19 15.51
N PHE A 152 -3.55 7.17 14.65
CA PHE A 152 -3.34 7.30 13.20
C PHE A 152 -4.53 6.73 12.41
N SER A 153 -4.74 7.19 11.19
CA SER A 153 -5.87 6.73 10.36
C SER A 153 -5.55 5.42 9.62
N VAL A 154 -6.58 4.59 9.43
CA VAL A 154 -6.51 3.32 8.69
C VAL A 154 -7.67 3.28 7.70
N ASP A 155 -7.36 3.48 6.43
CA ASP A 155 -8.29 3.40 5.31
C ASP A 155 -8.04 2.15 4.47
N TYR A 156 -8.94 1.91 3.52
CA TYR A 156 -8.87 0.78 2.62
C TYR A 156 -9.11 1.25 1.20
N ASP A 157 -8.17 0.92 0.32
CA ASP A 157 -8.32 1.03 -1.11
C ASP A 157 -9.12 -0.18 -1.61
N TYR A 158 -10.37 0.07 -2.00
CA TYR A 158 -11.30 -0.98 -2.45
C TYR A 158 -10.96 -1.54 -3.84
N ILE A 159 -10.03 -0.92 -4.56
CA ILE A 159 -9.71 -1.24 -5.96
C ILE A 159 -8.52 -2.18 -5.98
N ASN A 160 -7.41 -1.76 -5.39
CA ASN A 160 -6.19 -2.58 -5.30
C ASN A 160 -6.06 -3.36 -3.99
N ARG A 161 -7.07 -3.28 -3.12
CA ARG A 161 -7.16 -4.03 -1.85
C ARG A 161 -6.01 -3.69 -0.89
N ASN A 162 -5.50 -2.47 -0.96
CA ASN A 162 -4.41 -1.98 -0.13
C ASN A 162 -4.94 -1.43 1.21
N ILE A 163 -4.21 -1.68 2.29
CA ILE A 163 -4.41 -0.97 3.55
C ILE A 163 -3.65 0.35 3.45
N ILE A 164 -4.32 1.47 3.72
CA ILE A 164 -3.71 2.79 3.71
C ILE A 164 -3.61 3.29 5.15
N LEU A 165 -2.39 3.52 5.62
CA LEU A 165 -2.13 4.14 6.92
C LEU A 165 -1.76 5.60 6.70
N ASN A 166 -2.36 6.53 7.44
CA ASN A 166 -1.85 7.90 7.48
C ASN A 166 -1.45 8.26 8.91
N LEU A 167 -0.13 8.40 9.12
CA LEU A 167 0.48 8.61 10.43
C LEU A 167 0.35 10.06 10.93
N GLU A 168 -0.06 10.97 10.05
CA GLU A 168 -0.30 12.40 10.32
C GLU A 168 -1.78 12.73 10.50
N GLU A 169 -2.68 11.88 10.01
CA GLU A 169 -4.11 12.01 10.27
C GLU A 169 -4.52 11.25 11.55
N PRO A 170 -5.42 11.82 12.37
CA PRO A 170 -5.93 11.11 13.54
C PRO A 170 -6.75 9.89 13.14
N TYR A 171 -6.98 8.99 14.11
CA TYR A 171 -7.86 7.85 13.91
C TYR A 171 -9.24 8.29 13.40
N LYS A 172 -9.72 7.59 12.38
CA LYS A 172 -11.09 7.69 11.86
C LYS A 172 -11.62 6.29 11.55
N GLU A 173 -12.93 6.15 11.62
CA GLU A 173 -13.59 4.93 11.16
C GLU A 173 -13.38 4.79 9.65
N ALA A 174 -13.18 3.55 9.19
CA ALA A 174 -13.02 3.33 7.76
C ALA A 174 -14.29 3.69 7.00
N LEU A 175 -14.08 4.30 5.84
CA LEU A 175 -15.14 4.54 4.87
C LEU A 175 -15.70 3.20 4.40
N SER A 176 -17.03 3.12 4.29
CA SER A 176 -17.65 2.10 3.45
C SER A 176 -17.22 2.28 1.99
N GLU A 177 -17.37 1.25 1.16
CA GLU A 177 -17.05 1.31 -0.26
C GLU A 177 -17.79 2.46 -0.98
N GLU A 178 -19.08 2.68 -0.63
CA GLU A 178 -19.89 3.77 -1.18
C GLU A 178 -19.34 5.15 -0.79
N GLN A 179 -18.99 5.34 0.49
CA GLN A 179 -18.39 6.59 0.96
C GLN A 179 -17.02 6.82 0.34
N PHE A 180 -16.21 5.77 0.24
CA PHE A 180 -14.91 5.82 -0.43
C PHE A 180 -15.07 6.27 -1.89
N ALA A 181 -16.01 5.67 -2.62
CA ALA A 181 -16.28 6.05 -3.99
C ALA A 181 -16.72 7.51 -4.09
N GLN A 182 -17.65 7.95 -3.24
CA GLN A 182 -18.16 9.32 -3.22
C GLN A 182 -17.05 10.35 -2.92
N GLU A 183 -16.21 10.09 -1.92
CA GLU A 183 -15.17 11.01 -1.47
C GLU A 183 -14.01 11.11 -2.46
N ASN A 184 -13.68 10.01 -3.16
CA ASN A 184 -12.47 9.94 -4.00
C ASN A 184 -12.73 10.14 -5.49
N ARG A 185 -13.98 10.06 -5.98
CA ARG A 185 -14.31 10.18 -7.41
C ARG A 185 -13.79 11.47 -8.05
N ALA A 186 -13.93 12.60 -7.36
CA ALA A 186 -13.47 13.89 -7.91
C ALA A 186 -11.95 13.94 -8.10
N GLU A 187 -11.19 13.25 -7.23
CA GLU A 187 -9.74 13.18 -7.35
C GLU A 187 -9.32 12.20 -8.44
N TYR A 188 -10.01 11.05 -8.55
CA TYR A 188 -9.83 10.12 -9.66
C TYR A 188 -9.97 10.81 -11.02
N GLU A 189 -11.02 11.60 -11.24
CA GLU A 189 -11.23 12.28 -12.54
C GLU A 189 -10.09 13.26 -12.88
N LYS A 190 -9.50 13.93 -11.88
CA LYS A 190 -8.33 14.78 -12.09
C LYS A 190 -7.10 13.94 -12.47
N ILE A 191 -6.88 12.82 -11.78
CA ILE A 191 -5.77 11.90 -12.06
C ILE A 191 -5.90 11.33 -13.46
N LYS A 192 -7.10 10.88 -13.84
CA LYS A 192 -7.39 10.37 -15.19
C LYS A 192 -7.05 11.42 -16.24
N ALA A 193 -7.58 12.65 -16.11
CA ALA A 193 -7.30 13.73 -17.04
C ALA A 193 -5.81 14.09 -17.11
N PHE A 194 -5.12 14.08 -15.95
CA PHE A 194 -3.68 14.33 -15.88
C PHE A 194 -2.88 13.25 -16.61
N ILE A 195 -3.22 11.97 -16.44
CA ILE A 195 -2.55 10.86 -17.11
C ILE A 195 -2.81 10.91 -18.61
N GLU A 196 -4.07 11.06 -19.03
CA GLU A 196 -4.45 11.13 -20.44
C GLU A 196 -3.75 12.27 -21.18
N ASP A 197 -3.60 13.44 -20.56
CA ASP A 197 -2.85 14.56 -21.13
C ASP A 197 -1.36 14.25 -21.29
N LEU A 198 -0.73 13.64 -20.28
CA LEU A 198 0.69 13.30 -20.30
C LEU A 198 1.04 12.17 -21.27
N THR A 199 0.14 11.19 -21.45
CA THR A 199 0.40 10.03 -22.30
C THR A 199 -0.09 10.22 -23.74
N ALA A 200 -0.79 11.32 -24.03
CA ALA A 200 -1.40 11.61 -25.32
C ALA A 200 -0.43 11.44 -26.53
N GLY A 201 -0.68 10.39 -27.31
CA GLY A 201 0.06 10.06 -28.53
C GLY A 201 1.48 9.57 -28.30
N LEU A 202 1.90 9.33 -27.05
CA LEU A 202 3.22 8.75 -26.78
C LEU A 202 3.34 7.34 -27.33
N GLU A 203 2.30 6.52 -27.24
CA GLU A 203 2.31 5.14 -27.77
C GLU A 203 2.64 5.11 -29.28
N GLU A 204 1.88 5.87 -30.07
CA GLU A 204 2.08 5.95 -31.52
C GLU A 204 3.48 6.51 -31.87
N GLU A 205 3.90 7.59 -31.21
CA GLU A 205 5.20 8.21 -31.47
C GLU A 205 6.37 7.31 -31.05
N SER A 206 6.24 6.59 -29.94
CA SER A 206 7.20 5.59 -29.48
C SER A 206 7.32 4.43 -30.47
N ALA A 207 6.19 3.88 -30.95
CA ALA A 207 6.18 2.82 -31.96
C ALA A 207 6.82 3.27 -33.29
N ASN A 208 6.50 4.49 -33.74
CA ASN A 208 7.11 5.10 -34.91
C ASN A 208 8.61 5.37 -34.72
N PHE A 209 9.05 5.78 -33.54
CA PHE A 209 10.48 5.96 -33.26
C PHE A 209 11.21 4.61 -33.27
N LYS A 210 10.59 3.56 -32.72
CA LYS A 210 11.12 2.19 -32.73
C LYS A 210 11.38 1.68 -34.14
N SER A 211 10.46 1.90 -35.08
CA SER A 211 10.64 1.44 -36.47
C SER A 211 11.82 2.10 -37.17
N ASP A 212 12.14 3.34 -36.77
CA ASP A 212 13.12 4.19 -37.44
C ASP A 212 14.52 4.14 -36.78
N LEU A 213 14.72 3.33 -35.73
CA LEU A 213 15.98 3.24 -34.98
C LEU A 213 17.22 2.91 -35.81
N LYS A 214 17.06 2.27 -36.99
CA LYS A 214 18.19 2.00 -37.89
C LYS A 214 18.79 3.27 -38.50
N ASN A 215 17.96 4.29 -38.71
CA ASN A 215 18.37 5.59 -39.27
C ASN A 215 17.39 6.69 -38.82
N PRO A 216 17.41 7.09 -37.54
CA PRO A 216 16.43 8.01 -37.00
C PRO A 216 16.64 9.43 -37.53
N ASP A 217 15.56 10.03 -38.04
CA ASP A 217 15.52 11.47 -38.33
C ASP A 217 15.17 12.23 -37.04
N PHE A 218 16.19 12.67 -36.29
CA PHE A 218 15.96 13.34 -35.02
C PHE A 218 15.13 14.62 -35.14
N GLU A 219 15.21 15.36 -36.24
CA GLU A 219 14.39 16.58 -36.42
C GLU A 219 12.90 16.23 -36.49
N LYS A 220 12.54 15.10 -37.13
CA LYS A 220 11.16 14.55 -37.11
C LYS A 220 10.69 14.22 -35.69
N TYR A 221 11.58 13.74 -34.82
CA TYR A 221 11.25 13.29 -33.45
C TYR A 221 11.44 14.37 -32.36
N LYS A 222 11.62 15.64 -32.74
CA LYS A 222 11.71 16.73 -31.75
C LYS A 222 10.44 16.83 -30.89
N GLY A 223 9.26 16.72 -31.50
CA GLY A 223 7.97 16.75 -30.78
C GLY A 223 7.84 15.60 -29.79
N TYR A 224 8.21 14.38 -30.21
CA TYR A 224 8.27 13.20 -29.34
C TYR A 224 9.18 13.42 -28.14
N ARG A 225 10.39 13.95 -28.37
CA ARG A 225 11.32 14.29 -27.28
C ARG A 225 10.73 15.30 -26.31
N ASP A 226 10.04 16.33 -26.81
CA ASP A 226 9.39 17.35 -25.97
C ASP A 226 8.27 16.72 -25.11
N LYS A 227 7.46 15.79 -25.66
CA LYS A 227 6.45 15.05 -24.88
C LYS A 227 7.06 14.17 -23.79
N LEU A 228 8.09 13.40 -24.12
CA LEU A 228 8.83 12.59 -23.12
C LEU A 228 9.41 13.45 -22.00
N TRP A 229 9.92 14.63 -22.35
CA TRP A 229 10.42 15.59 -21.37
C TRP A 229 9.33 16.10 -20.45
N GLU A 230 8.15 16.44 -20.97
CA GLU A 230 7.02 16.88 -20.15
C GLU A 230 6.48 15.77 -19.25
N LEU A 231 6.37 14.53 -19.74
CA LEU A 231 6.06 13.36 -18.89
C LEU A 231 7.05 13.24 -17.72
N LYS A 232 8.36 13.23 -18.03
CA LYS A 232 9.42 13.18 -17.01
C LYS A 232 9.25 14.31 -15.99
N LYS A 233 9.10 15.54 -16.48
CA LYS A 233 9.05 16.76 -15.66
C LYS A 233 7.82 16.78 -14.75
N ALA A 234 6.65 16.45 -15.28
CA ALA A 234 5.40 16.42 -14.53
C ALA A 234 5.43 15.34 -13.43
N VAL A 235 5.89 14.13 -13.76
CA VAL A 235 6.05 13.06 -12.76
C VAL A 235 7.12 13.43 -11.74
N THR A 236 8.21 14.07 -12.15
CA THR A 236 9.24 14.56 -11.22
C THR A 236 8.65 15.57 -10.25
N ALA A 237 7.83 16.51 -10.72
CA ALA A 237 7.18 17.50 -9.86
C ALA A 237 6.21 16.85 -8.86
N GLN A 238 5.55 15.75 -9.24
CA GLN A 238 4.64 15.01 -8.37
C GLN A 238 5.37 14.19 -7.30
N VAL A 239 6.57 13.67 -7.60
CA VAL A 239 7.29 12.70 -6.75
C VAL A 239 8.44 13.34 -5.97
N TYR A 240 9.07 14.38 -6.53
CA TYR A 240 10.30 14.97 -6.01
C TYR A 240 10.16 16.49 -5.86
N SER A 241 10.24 17.00 -4.63
CA SER A 241 10.56 18.42 -4.40
C SER A 241 12.09 18.63 -4.34
N PRO A 242 12.65 19.57 -5.11
CA PRO A 242 14.06 19.93 -5.06
C PRO A 242 14.54 20.47 -3.69
N ASP A 243 13.63 21.00 -2.87
CA ASP A 243 13.95 21.69 -1.61
C ASP A 243 13.64 20.87 -0.35
N GLY A 244 13.31 19.58 -0.51
CA GLY A 244 12.97 18.69 0.60
C GLY A 244 11.58 18.93 1.20
N LYS A 245 10.78 19.86 0.67
CA LYS A 245 9.37 20.00 1.06
C LYS A 245 8.48 18.97 0.36
N GLN A 246 7.23 18.89 0.80
CA GLN A 246 6.23 18.16 0.04
C GLN A 246 6.11 18.80 -1.36
N PRO A 247 6.12 18.02 -2.45
CA PRO A 247 5.87 18.55 -3.77
C PRO A 247 4.52 19.29 -3.79
N GLU A 248 4.42 20.39 -4.54
CA GLU A 248 3.11 20.91 -4.90
C GLU A 248 2.46 19.91 -5.86
N THR A 249 1.66 19.01 -5.29
CA THR A 249 1.00 17.95 -6.03
C THR A 249 -0.15 18.53 -6.84
N VAL A 250 -0.15 18.29 -8.15
CA VAL A 250 -1.26 18.71 -9.03
C VAL A 250 -2.50 17.85 -8.77
N VAL A 251 -2.26 16.58 -8.38
CA VAL A 251 -3.27 15.58 -8.04
C VAL A 251 -2.78 14.71 -6.87
N ASP A 252 -3.70 14.13 -6.11
CA ASP A 252 -3.37 13.28 -4.95
C ASP A 252 -3.46 11.77 -5.28
N PHE A 253 -2.30 11.11 -5.35
CA PHE A 253 -2.18 9.69 -5.65
C PHE A 253 -2.29 8.76 -4.41
N ASN A 254 -2.67 9.25 -3.23
CA ASN A 254 -2.69 8.46 -1.99
C ASN A 254 -3.45 7.13 -2.08
N TYR A 255 -4.55 7.08 -2.85
CA TYR A 255 -5.34 5.86 -3.14
C TYR A 255 -5.11 5.30 -4.56
N TYR A 256 -4.14 5.84 -5.28
CA TYR A 256 -3.86 5.60 -6.69
C TYR A 256 -2.39 5.24 -6.91
N ILE A 257 -1.79 4.54 -5.95
CA ILE A 257 -0.35 4.30 -5.88
C ILE A 257 0.15 3.49 -7.07
N ASP A 258 -0.64 2.54 -7.57
CA ASP A 258 -0.26 1.73 -8.73
C ASP A 258 -0.21 2.56 -10.01
N LEU A 259 -1.12 3.53 -10.19
CA LEU A 259 -1.03 4.53 -11.26
C LEU A 259 0.23 5.41 -11.12
N LEU A 260 0.53 5.87 -9.90
CA LEU A 260 1.75 6.66 -9.65
C LEU A 260 3.02 5.87 -9.96
N ASN A 261 3.04 4.57 -9.60
CA ASN A 261 4.18 3.70 -9.88
C ASN A 261 4.35 3.45 -11.39
N GLY A 262 3.26 3.19 -12.12
CA GLY A 262 3.29 3.10 -13.58
C GLY A 262 3.85 4.37 -14.22
N LEU A 263 3.38 5.54 -13.79
CA LEU A 263 3.90 6.84 -14.25
C LEU A 263 5.39 7.04 -13.93
N LYS A 264 5.86 6.60 -12.77
CA LYS A 264 7.28 6.66 -12.40
C LYS A 264 8.14 5.80 -13.32
N GLU A 265 7.71 4.58 -13.60
CA GLU A 265 8.42 3.69 -14.52
C GLU A 265 8.45 4.25 -15.95
N ALA A 266 7.32 4.75 -16.45
CA ALA A 266 7.24 5.42 -17.74
C ALA A 266 8.16 6.65 -17.79
N SER A 267 8.15 7.48 -16.74
CA SER A 267 9.00 8.67 -16.60
C SER A 267 10.50 8.33 -16.60
N MET A 268 10.90 7.22 -15.99
CA MET A 268 12.29 6.74 -16.04
C MET A 268 12.71 6.40 -17.46
N ASN A 269 11.91 5.62 -18.19
CA ASN A 269 12.20 5.29 -19.59
C ASN A 269 12.20 6.55 -20.48
N ALA A 270 11.25 7.48 -20.25
CA ALA A 270 11.20 8.75 -20.95
C ALA A 270 12.46 9.60 -20.73
N ASN A 271 12.97 9.65 -19.49
CA ASN A 271 14.22 10.36 -19.18
C ASN A 271 15.41 9.78 -19.96
N GLU A 272 15.56 8.45 -20.00
CA GLU A 272 16.63 7.79 -20.74
C GLU A 272 16.51 8.05 -22.25
N LEU A 273 15.30 8.02 -22.80
CA LEU A 273 15.05 8.31 -24.21
C LEU A 273 15.37 9.77 -24.58
N VAL A 274 15.04 10.73 -23.73
CA VAL A 274 15.44 12.13 -23.92
C VAL A 274 16.97 12.26 -23.89
N TYR A 275 17.64 11.65 -22.92
CA TYR A 275 19.09 11.68 -22.82
C TYR A 275 19.77 11.07 -24.06
N ILE A 276 19.25 9.94 -24.53
CA ILE A 276 19.72 9.26 -25.75
C ILE A 276 19.53 10.17 -26.96
N TYR A 277 18.34 10.77 -27.13
CA TYR A 277 18.06 11.69 -28.23
C TYR A 277 19.09 12.83 -28.27
N GLU A 278 19.29 13.52 -27.15
CA GLU A 278 20.17 14.69 -27.07
C GLU A 278 21.64 14.33 -27.29
N THR A 279 22.07 13.19 -26.77
CA THR A 279 23.45 12.69 -26.93
C THR A 279 23.68 12.23 -28.37
N SER A 280 22.71 11.57 -28.98
CA SER A 280 22.81 11.09 -30.37
C SER A 280 22.91 12.26 -31.34
N GLN A 281 22.15 13.33 -31.13
CA GLN A 281 22.27 14.55 -31.96
C GLN A 281 23.67 15.18 -31.89
N LYS A 282 24.33 15.11 -30.73
CA LYS A 282 25.67 15.71 -30.53
C LYS A 282 26.80 14.82 -31.06
N THR A 283 26.66 13.51 -30.94
CA THR A 283 27.75 12.54 -31.16
C THR A 283 27.59 11.73 -32.44
N GLY A 284 26.39 11.68 -33.02
CA GLY A 284 26.03 10.78 -34.12
C GLY A 284 25.90 9.31 -33.69
N TYR A 285 26.04 8.99 -32.40
CA TYR A 285 25.95 7.64 -31.87
C TYR A 285 24.61 7.39 -31.17
N LEU A 286 23.87 6.38 -31.63
CA LEU A 286 22.66 5.89 -30.98
C LEU A 286 23.01 4.71 -30.06
N SER A 287 22.49 4.73 -28.84
CA SER A 287 22.71 3.64 -27.86
C SER A 287 22.09 2.32 -28.34
N ASN A 288 22.78 1.20 -28.11
CA ASN A 288 22.23 -0.13 -28.41
C ASN A 288 21.00 -0.48 -27.54
N TYR A 289 20.81 0.23 -26.41
CA TYR A 289 19.68 0.03 -25.50
C TYR A 289 18.45 0.87 -25.86
N THR A 290 18.49 1.70 -26.92
CA THR A 290 17.37 2.58 -27.26
C THR A 290 16.08 1.78 -27.51
N GLY A 291 16.16 0.63 -28.19
CA GLY A 291 15.00 -0.22 -28.42
C GLY A 291 14.37 -0.72 -27.12
N ASP A 292 15.20 -1.15 -26.16
CA ASP A 292 14.73 -1.67 -24.87
C ASP A 292 13.98 -0.58 -24.07
N TYR A 293 14.49 0.65 -24.07
CA TYR A 293 13.81 1.77 -23.40
C TYR A 293 12.48 2.15 -24.07
N VAL A 294 12.40 2.07 -25.40
CA VAL A 294 11.12 2.27 -26.11
C VAL A 294 10.13 1.17 -25.76
N ASP A 295 10.58 -0.09 -25.70
CA ASP A 295 9.74 -1.24 -25.40
C ASP A 295 9.22 -1.21 -23.96
N ASN A 296 10.08 -0.83 -23.02
CA ASN A 296 9.69 -0.64 -21.64
C ASN A 296 8.71 0.54 -21.49
N LEU A 297 8.92 1.65 -22.20
CA LEU A 297 7.98 2.76 -22.18
C LEU A 297 6.60 2.33 -22.69
N LEU A 298 6.53 1.68 -23.86
CA LEU A 298 5.26 1.17 -24.41
C LEU A 298 4.56 0.24 -23.43
N LYS A 299 5.29 -0.72 -22.87
CA LYS A 299 4.75 -1.62 -21.84
C LYS A 299 4.23 -0.85 -20.62
N ASN A 300 4.92 0.19 -20.17
CA ASN A 300 4.46 0.98 -19.04
C ASN A 300 3.20 1.80 -19.38
N LEU A 301 3.09 2.33 -20.60
CA LEU A 301 1.87 3.00 -21.06
C LEU A 301 0.68 2.04 -21.06
N ASP A 302 0.83 0.84 -21.62
CA ASP A 302 -0.21 -0.20 -21.61
C ASP A 302 -0.64 -0.55 -20.18
N GLN A 303 0.33 -0.72 -19.26
CA GLN A 303 0.05 -1.01 -17.85
C GLN A 303 -0.71 0.13 -17.15
N ILE A 304 -0.40 1.38 -17.45
CA ILE A 304 -1.13 2.54 -16.91
C ILE A 304 -2.58 2.54 -17.40
N GLU A 305 -2.81 2.22 -18.67
CA GLU A 305 -4.17 2.13 -19.24
C GLU A 305 -4.97 0.97 -18.63
N GLU A 306 -4.36 -0.21 -18.49
CA GLU A 306 -4.97 -1.36 -17.81
C GLU A 306 -5.35 -1.01 -16.36
N GLU A 307 -4.48 -0.29 -15.66
CA GLU A 307 -4.72 0.14 -14.30
C GLU A 307 -5.85 1.19 -14.24
N LEU A 308 -5.83 2.20 -15.11
CA LEU A 308 -6.91 3.19 -15.23
C LEU A 308 -8.27 2.53 -15.45
N ALA A 309 -8.34 1.48 -16.27
CA ALA A 309 -9.57 0.76 -16.53
C ALA A 309 -10.16 0.09 -15.27
N LYS A 310 -9.32 -0.35 -14.31
CA LYS A 310 -9.79 -0.88 -13.03
C LYS A 310 -10.50 0.21 -12.22
N TYR A 311 -9.89 1.39 -12.13
CA TYR A 311 -10.48 2.54 -11.45
C TYR A 311 -11.77 3.00 -12.14
N GLU A 312 -11.79 3.07 -13.47
CA GLU A 312 -12.97 3.42 -14.25
C GLU A 312 -14.13 2.45 -14.00
N SER A 313 -13.85 1.15 -13.94
CA SER A 313 -14.86 0.14 -13.61
C SER A 313 -15.39 0.27 -12.18
N PHE A 314 -14.58 0.77 -11.24
CA PHE A 314 -15.00 0.96 -9.85
C PHE A 314 -15.91 2.19 -9.67
N TYR A 315 -15.64 3.28 -10.40
CA TYR A 315 -16.37 4.56 -10.26
C TYR A 315 -17.60 4.72 -11.17
N ASN A 316 -17.84 3.77 -12.09
CA ASN A 316 -18.99 3.74 -13.01
C ASN A 316 -20.13 2.86 -12.49
#